data_AF-A0A935PUG6-F1
#
_entry.id   AF-A0A935PUG6-F1
#
_cell.length_a   1.000
_cell.length_b   1.000
_cell.length_c   1.000
_cell.angle_alpha   90.00
_cell.angle_beta   90.00
_cell.angle_gamma   90.00
#
_symmetry.space_group_name_H-M   'P 1'
#
loop_
_entity.id
_entity.type
_entity.pdbx_description
1 polymer ?
#
loop_
_entity_poly.entity_id
_entity_poly.type
_entity_poly.pdbx_seq_one_letter_code
_entity_poly.pdbx_strand_id
1 'polypeptide(L)' 'MPGDTTYNVFWGADRLTEEHPIEAGVHVEVKGKLVATVKCVGEKHIVQNIEGIDLRPME' A
#
# COMPACT_ATOMS: atom_id res chain seq x y z
N MET A 1 -26.24 -1.92 -3.89
CA MET A 1 -25.39 -3.13 -3.77
C MET A 1 -24.04 -2.63 -3.30
N PRO A 2 -23.47 -3.17 -2.20
CA PRO A 2 -22.12 -2.81 -1.79
C PRO A 2 -21.20 -3.02 -3.00
N GLY A 3 -20.36 -2.03 -3.32
CA GLY A 3 -19.50 -2.12 -4.48
C GLY A 3 -18.55 -3.31 -4.32
N ASP A 4 -18.53 -4.21 -5.31
CA ASP A 4 -17.61 -5.36 -5.38
C ASP A 4 -16.14 -4.92 -5.60
N THR A 5 -15.79 -3.68 -5.28
CA THR A 5 -14.48 -3.09 -5.51
C THR A 5 -13.79 -2.82 -4.17
N THR A 6 -12.66 -3.47 -3.96
CA THR A 6 -11.78 -3.26 -2.79
C THR A 6 -10.57 -2.43 -3.21
N TYR A 7 -10.22 -1.42 -2.40
CA TYR A 7 -9.02 -0.61 -2.57
C TYR A 7 -8.08 -0.88 -1.39
N ASN A 8 -7.00 -1.62 -1.64
CA ASN A 8 -6.00 -1.96 -0.62
C ASN A 8 -4.82 -0.99 -0.75
N VAL A 9 -4.68 -0.08 0.20
CA VAL A 9 -3.55 0.86 0.27
C VAL A 9 -2.36 0.15 0.92
N PHE A 10 -1.18 0.21 0.28
CA PHE A 10 0.04 -0.37 0.81
C PHE A 10 1.18 0.64 0.84
N TRP A 11 2.05 0.46 1.83
CA TRP A 11 3.33 1.14 1.95
C TRP A 11 4.33 0.15 2.57
N GLY A 12 5.51 0.06 1.98
CA GLY A 12 6.59 -0.81 2.40
C GLY A 12 7.93 -0.11 2.23
N ALA A 13 8.84 -0.36 3.14
CA ALA A 13 10.22 0.06 3.03
C ALA A 13 11.10 -1.08 3.53
N ASP A 14 12.18 -1.37 2.79
CA ASP A 14 13.18 -2.31 3.27
C ASP A 14 14.01 -1.63 4.38
N ARG A 15 14.15 -2.30 5.52
CA ARG A 15 14.89 -1.79 6.68
C ARG A 15 16.33 -2.30 6.73
N LEU A 16 16.70 -3.25 5.88
CA LEU A 16 18.02 -3.91 5.89
C LEU A 16 19.01 -3.28 4.93
N THR A 17 18.54 -2.45 3.99
CA THR A 17 19.39 -1.76 3.02
C THR A 17 18.92 -0.32 2.85
N GLU A 18 19.83 0.65 2.88
CA GLU A 18 19.51 2.05 2.58
C GLU A 18 19.13 2.28 1.11
N GLU A 19 19.38 1.29 0.25
CA GLU A 19 19.34 1.41 -1.21
C GLU A 19 18.02 0.98 -1.86
N HIS A 20 17.09 0.41 -1.11
CA HIS A 20 15.82 -0.04 -1.68
C HIS A 20 14.77 1.08 -1.67
N PRO A 21 14.15 1.38 -2.82
CA PRO A 21 13.16 2.43 -2.92
C PRO A 21 11.94 2.05 -2.09
N ILE A 22 11.39 3.04 -1.37
CA ILE A 22 10.08 2.92 -0.73
C ILE A 22 9.08 2.42 -1.79
N GLU A 23 8.28 1.42 -1.45
CA GLU A 23 7.18 0.95 -2.26
C GLU A 23 5.86 1.45 -1.68
N ALA A 24 5.01 2.06 -2.48
CA ALA A 24 3.68 2.43 -2.05
C ALA A 24 2.71 2.46 -3.22
N GLY A 25 1.45 2.15 -2.94
CA GLY A 25 0.43 2.09 -3.96
C GLY A 25 -0.93 1.71 -3.45
N VAL A 26 -1.83 1.47 -4.42
CA VAL A 26 -3.17 0.95 -4.18
C VAL A 26 -3.40 -0.24 -5.10
N HIS A 27 -3.73 -1.39 -4.53
CA HIS A 27 -4.30 -2.51 -5.27
C HIS A 27 -5.81 -2.32 -5.40
N VAL A 28 -6.29 -2.34 -6.64
CA VAL A 28 -7.71 -2.27 -6.95
C VAL A 28 -8.17 -3.66 -7.34
N GLU A 29 -9.08 -4.21 -6.56
CA GLU A 29 -9.66 -5.52 -6.78
C GLU A 29 -11.14 -5.35 -7.12
N VAL A 30 -11.61 -6.01 -8.18
CA VAL A 30 -13.03 -6.09 -8.52
C VAL A 30 -13.44 -7.55 -8.47
N LYS A 31 -14.45 -7.86 -7.64
CA LYS A 31 -14.91 -9.23 -7.39
C LYS A 31 -13.77 -10.17 -6.95
N GLY A 32 -12.88 -9.66 -6.10
CA GLY A 32 -11.71 -10.39 -5.58
C GLY A 32 -10.59 -10.63 -6.61
N LYS A 33 -10.69 -10.06 -7.82
CA LYS A 33 -9.62 -10.13 -8.82
C LYS A 33 -8.89 -8.80 -8.89
N LEU A 34 -7.57 -8.82 -8.76
CA LEU A 34 -6.72 -7.65 -8.98
C LEU A 34 -6.88 -7.16 -10.44
N VAL A 35 -7.35 -5.92 -10.61
CA VAL A 35 -7.56 -5.29 -11.92
C VAL A 35 -6.58 -4.15 -12.19
N ALA A 36 -6.03 -3.53 -11.15
CA ALA A 36 -5.03 -2.49 -11.30
C ALA A 36 -4.14 -2.38 -10.05
N THR A 37 -2.91 -1.91 -10.28
CA THR A 37 -2.01 -1.43 -9.23
C THR A 37 -1.67 0.02 -9.54
N VAL A 38 -2.13 0.93 -8.70
CA VAL A 38 -1.74 2.35 -8.76
C VAL A 38 -0.43 2.49 -8.00
N LYS A 39 0.67 2.78 -8.70
CA LYS A 39 1.96 3.06 -8.06
C LYS A 39 1.96 4.50 -7.58
N CYS A 40 2.11 4.70 -6.27
CA CYS A 40 2.17 6.04 -5.66
C CYS A 40 3.61 6.56 -5.60
N VAL A 41 4.60 5.68 -5.67
CA VAL A 41 6.04 6.01 -5.70
C VAL A 41 6.59 6.03 -7.13
N GLY A 42 7.53 6.94 -7.35
CA GLY A 42 8.26 7.18 -8.59
C GLY A 42 9.40 8.16 -8.31
N GLU A 43 9.53 9.22 -9.08
CA GLU A 43 10.56 10.26 -8.88
C GLU A 43 10.32 11.18 -7.65
N LYS A 44 9.16 11.08 -7.00
CA LYS A 44 8.78 11.95 -5.88
C LYS A 44 8.80 11.19 -4.57
N HIS A 45 9.36 11.81 -3.54
CA HIS A 45 9.35 11.30 -2.17
C HIS A 45 7.91 11.24 -1.64
N ILE A 46 7.49 10.06 -1.17
CA ILE A 46 6.25 9.92 -0.42
C ILE A 46 6.48 10.35 1.02
N VAL A 47 5.61 11.23 1.51
CA VAL A 47 5.53 11.59 2.92
C VAL A 47 4.60 10.58 3.60
N GLN A 48 5.14 9.76 4.49
CA GLN A 48 4.37 8.79 5.27
C GLN A 48 3.74 9.52 6.47
N ASN A 49 2.45 9.87 6.36
CA ASN A 49 1.66 10.54 7.40
C ASN A 49 0.62 9.62 8.05
N ILE A 50 0.79 8.29 7.93
CA ILE A 50 -0.09 7.34 8.62
C ILE A 50 0.34 7.30 10.08
N GLU A 51 -0.32 8.08 10.92
CA GLU A 51 -0.20 8.04 12.38
C GLU A 51 -1.32 7.18 12.98
N GLY A 52 -1.00 6.38 14.01
CA GLY A 52 -2.01 5.67 14.80
C GLY A 52 -2.57 4.38 14.20
N ILE A 53 -1.78 3.64 13.42
CA ILE A 53 -2.20 2.30 12.97
C ILE A 53 -2.24 1.33 14.16
N ASP A 54 -3.45 0.94 14.58
CA ASP A 54 -3.67 -0.07 15.61
C ASP A 54 -3.50 -1.47 14.98
N LEU A 55 -2.24 -1.89 14.88
CA LEU A 55 -1.90 -3.24 14.45
C LEU A 55 -2.13 -4.19 15.62
N ARG A 56 -3.17 -5.03 15.51
CA ARG A 56 -3.31 -6.18 16.41
C ARG A 56 -1.99 -6.97 16.36
N PRO A 57 -1.37 -7.31 17.50
CA PRO A 57 -0.21 -8.19 17.51
C PRO A 57 -0.57 -9.48 16.76
N MET A 58 0.26 -9.86 15.79
CA MET A 58 0.18 -11.21 15.23
C MET A 58 0.65 -12.19 16.31
N GLU A 59 -0.20 -13.18 16.61
CA GLU A 59 0.23 -14.44 17.25
C GLU A 59 1.05 -15.29 16.28
#